data_AF-A0A8H7ZMB4-F1
#
_entry.id   AF-A0A8H7ZMB4-F1
#
_cell.length_a   1.000
_cell.length_b   1.000
_cell.length_c   1.000
_cell.angle_alpha   90.00
_cell.angle_beta   90.00
_cell.angle_gamma   90.00
#
_symmetry.space_group_name_H-M   'P 1'
#
loop_
_entity.id
_entity.type
_entity.pdbx_description
1 polymer ?
#
loop_
_entity_poly.entity_id
_entity_poly.type
_entity_poly.pdbx_seq_one_letter_code
_entity_poly.pdbx_strand_id
1 'polypeptide(L)' 'MPFSFFVSRPFRVTMATYGEKVTEGDRSCVKVAIDGETYVLCALSAPRVEQQPLDVVFEVNDEITFSSSGQK' A
#
# COMPACT_ATOMS: atom_id res chain seq x y z
N MET A 1 -3.80 10.14 1.64
CA MET A 1 -3.06 11.11 0.81
C MET A 1 -1.95 10.33 0.12
N PRO A 2 -1.70 10.57 -1.18
CA PRO A 2 -0.61 9.90 -1.88
C PRO A 2 0.74 10.37 -1.34
N PHE A 3 1.74 9.49 -1.39
CA PHE A 3 3.13 9.76 -1.03
C PHE A 3 4.03 9.29 -2.16
N SER A 4 4.76 10.24 -2.76
CA SER A 4 5.60 10.01 -3.95
C SER A 4 7.08 10.15 -3.59
N PHE A 5 7.91 9.25 -4.11
CA PHE A 5 9.35 9.32 -3.94
C PHE A 5 10.10 8.54 -5.01
N PHE A 6 11.36 8.89 -5.20
CA PHE A 6 12.29 8.20 -6.07
C PHE A 6 13.04 7.10 -5.31
N VAL A 7 13.08 5.90 -5.87
CA VAL A 7 13.77 4.76 -5.24
C VAL A 7 15.28 4.88 -5.43
N SER A 8 15.97 5.32 -4.38
CA SER A 8 17.44 5.47 -4.36
C SER A 8 18.19 4.19 -3.95
N ARG A 9 17.50 3.25 -3.30
CA ARG A 9 18.02 1.94 -2.90
C ARG A 9 16.88 0.92 -2.97
N PRO A 10 17.17 -0.33 -3.38
CA PRO A 10 16.12 -1.34 -3.46
C PRO A 10 15.58 -1.64 -2.07
N PHE A 11 14.28 -1.88 -1.97
CA PHE A 11 13.63 -2.26 -0.74
C PHE A 11 12.47 -3.22 -1.00
N ARG A 12 12.09 -3.96 0.05
CA ARG A 12 11.00 -4.94 0.00
C ARG A 12 9.90 -4.51 0.96
N VAL A 13 8.66 -4.50 0.49
CA VAL A 13 7.48 -4.32 1.32
C VAL A 13 6.96 -5.71 1.67
N THR A 14 6.96 -6.05 2.96
CA THR A 14 6.65 -7.40 3.43
C THR A 14 5.29 -7.53 4.13
N MET A 15 4.64 -6.40 4.44
CA MET A 15 3.38 -6.37 5.17
C MET A 15 2.64 -5.07 4.90
N ALA A 16 1.31 -5.14 4.85
CA ALA A 16 0.42 -4.00 4.97
C ALA A 16 -0.61 -4.27 6.08
N THR A 17 -0.94 -3.25 6.87
CA THR A 17 -1.90 -3.33 7.98
C THR A 17 -2.71 -2.05 8.07
N TYR A 18 -3.90 -2.14 8.66
CA TYR A 18 -4.59 -0.94 9.15
C TYR A 18 -3.75 -0.22 10.21
N GLY A 19 -4.02 1.08 10.36
CA GLY A 19 -3.55 1.85 11.50
C GLY A 19 -4.37 1.54 12.76
N GLU A 20 -4.04 2.22 13.85
CA GLU A 20 -4.62 1.98 15.18
C GLU A 20 -6.14 2.21 15.28
N LYS A 21 -6.71 2.98 14.35
CA LYS A 21 -8.14 3.32 14.32
C LYS A 21 -8.78 2.62 13.12
N VAL A 22 -9.39 1.47 13.37
CA VAL A 22 -10.17 0.73 12.38
C VAL A 22 -11.53 0.37 12.99
N THR A 23 -12.59 0.54 12.20
CA THR A 23 -13.97 0.24 12.59
C THR A 23 -14.46 -0.98 11.83
N GLU A 24 -15.39 -1.74 12.43
CA GLU A 24 -16.03 -2.86 11.74
C GLU A 24 -16.68 -2.40 10.42
N GLY A 25 -16.40 -3.15 9.35
CA GLY A 25 -16.89 -2.83 8.00
C GLY A 25 -15.97 -1.94 7.18
N ASP A 26 -14.91 -1.39 7.78
CA ASP A 26 -13.92 -0.62 7.04
C ASP A 26 -13.27 -1.46 5.93
N ARG A 27 -13.06 -0.81 4.79
CA ARG A 27 -12.37 -1.38 3.63
C ARG A 27 -11.37 -0.39 3.09
N SER A 28 -10.13 -0.86 2.96
CA SER A 28 -9.03 -0.06 2.45
C SER A 28 -8.19 -0.86 1.49
N CYS A 29 -7.60 -0.18 0.52
CA CYS A 29 -6.63 -0.81 -0.37
C CYS A 29 -5.36 0.00 -0.36
N VAL A 30 -4.21 -0.68 -0.41
CA VAL A 30 -2.92 -0.05 -0.69
C VAL A 30 -2.67 -0.16 -2.19
N LYS A 31 -2.29 0.95 -2.80
CA LYS A 31 -2.00 1.06 -4.23
C LYS A 31 -0.62 1.67 -4.42
N VAL A 32 0.02 1.32 -5.52
CA VAL A 32 1.23 1.96 -5.99
C VAL A 32 1.05 2.38 -7.44
N ALA A 33 1.51 3.57 -7.78
CA ALA A 33 1.62 4.00 -9.17
C ALA A 33 3.10 4.05 -9.59
N ILE A 34 3.41 3.51 -10.76
CA ILE A 34 4.74 3.45 -11.38
C ILE A 34 4.54 3.75 -12.88
N ASP A 35 5.32 4.66 -13.44
CA ASP A 35 5.23 5.04 -14.87
C ASP A 35 3.81 5.42 -15.35
N GLY A 36 3.01 6.01 -14.46
CA GLY A 36 1.62 6.40 -14.75
C GLY A 36 0.59 5.28 -14.62
N GLU A 37 1.02 4.04 -14.47
CA GLU A 37 0.16 2.88 -14.25
C GLU A 37 -0.07 2.63 -12.75
N THR A 38 -1.30 2.26 -12.36
CA THR A 38 -1.66 2.03 -10.95
C THR A 38 -1.95 0.57 -10.67
N TYR A 39 -1.28 0.02 -9.66
CA TYR A 39 -1.40 -1.36 -9.21
C TYR A 39 -1.99 -1.41 -7.79
N VAL A 40 -2.88 -2.36 -7.53
CA VAL A 40 -3.39 -2.64 -6.18
C VAL A 40 -2.49 -3.68 -5.54
N LEU A 41 -1.87 -3.34 -4.41
CA LEU A 41 -0.96 -4.24 -3.68
C LEU A 41 -1.71 -5.16 -2.71
N CYS A 42 -2.70 -4.62 -2.00
CA CYS A 42 -3.57 -5.41 -1.13
C CYS A 42 -4.92 -4.72 -0.91
N ALA A 43 -5.88 -5.52 -0.43
CA ALA A 43 -7.16 -5.07 0.08
C ALA A 43 -7.33 -5.59 1.51
N LEU A 44 -7.56 -4.67 2.44
CA LEU A 44 -7.84 -4.94 3.84
C LEU A 44 -9.33 -4.74 4.10
N SER A 45 -9.88 -5.53 5.02
CA SER A 45 -11.27 -5.43 5.45
C SER A 45 -11.41 -5.78 6.93
N ALA A 46 -11.95 -4.88 7.74
CA ALA A 46 -12.16 -5.14 9.16
C ALA A 46 -13.49 -5.88 9.41
N PRO A 47 -13.52 -6.92 10.27
CA PRO A 47 -12.41 -7.45 11.09
C PRO A 47 -11.69 -8.65 10.45
N ARG A 48 -11.98 -8.97 9.18
CA ARG A 48 -11.60 -10.24 8.56
C ARG A 48 -10.14 -10.31 8.14
N VAL A 49 -9.64 -9.25 7.54
CA VAL A 49 -8.31 -9.13 6.93
C VAL A 49 -7.77 -7.75 7.30
N GLU A 50 -7.26 -7.62 8.52
CA GLU A 50 -6.75 -6.34 9.01
C GLU A 50 -5.28 -6.10 8.68
N GLN A 51 -4.56 -7.19 8.38
CA GLN A 51 -3.19 -7.18 7.89
C GLN A 51 -3.04 -8.25 6.83
N GLN A 52 -2.13 -8.00 5.89
CA GLN A 52 -1.82 -8.93 4.82
C GLN A 52 -0.31 -8.93 4.56
N PRO A 53 0.34 -10.12 4.53
CA PRO A 53 1.71 -10.22 4.09
C PRO A 53 1.82 -9.81 2.63
N LEU A 54 2.91 -9.14 2.31
CA LEU A 54 3.28 -8.74 0.97
C LEU A 54 4.64 -9.30 0.61
N ASP A 55 4.87 -9.42 -0.68
CA ASP A 55 6.18 -9.77 -1.21
C ASP A 55 6.42 -8.97 -2.48
N VAL A 56 6.73 -7.69 -2.29
CA VAL A 56 6.94 -6.74 -3.40
C VAL A 56 8.29 -6.07 -3.23
N VAL A 57 9.12 -6.18 -4.26
CA VAL A 57 10.43 -5.52 -4.35
C VAL A 57 10.31 -4.34 -5.30
N PHE A 58 10.83 -3.18 -4.87
CA PHE A 58 10.95 -1.99 -5.69
C PHE A 58 12.44 -1.74 -5.96
N GLU A 59 12.79 -1.60 -7.24
CA GLU A 59 14.16 -1.48 -7.70
C GLU A 59 14.60 -0.02 -7.82
N VAL A 60 15.91 0.21 -7.96
CA VAL A 60 16.47 1.55 -8.10
C VAL A 60 16.01 2.19 -9.41
N ASN A 61 15.74 3.48 -9.37
CA ASN A 61 15.33 4.34 -10.48
C ASN A 61 13.83 4.35 -10.83
N ASP A 62 12.99 3.69 -10.04
CA ASP A 62 11.55 3.87 -10.16
C ASP A 62 11.10 5.16 -9.45
N GLU A 63 10.26 5.96 -10.11
CA GLU A 63 9.45 6.98 -9.44
C GLU A 63 8.12 6.36 -9.05
N ILE A 64 7.89 6.20 -7.74
CA ILE A 64 6.72 5.50 -7.24
C ILE A 64 5.85 6.39 -6.38
N THR A 65 4.54 6.19 -6.47
CA THR A 65 3.55 6.87 -5.64
C THR A 65 2.70 5.85 -4.90
N PHE A 66 2.88 5.75 -3.58
CA PHE A 66 1.96 4.97 -2.75
C PHE A 66 0.71 5.78 -2.45
N SER A 67 -0.43 5.11 -2.40
CA SER A 67 -1.66 5.68 -1.90
C SER A 67 -2.50 4.62 -1.21
N SER A 68 -3.41 5.07 -0.35
CA SER A 68 -4.44 4.22 0.24
C SER A 68 -5.83 4.76 -0.08
N SER A 69 -6.78 3.85 -0.28
CA SER A 69 -8.21 4.16 -0.30
C SER A 69 -8.89 3.70 0.99
N GLY A 70 -10.12 4.18 1.21
CA GLY A 70 -10.90 3.92 2.42
C GLY A 70 -11.23 5.21 3.16
N GLN A 71 -12.16 5.14 4.11
CA GLN A 71 -12.44 6.25 5.01
C GLN A 71 -11.38 6.28 6.11
N LYS A 72 -10.95 7.49 6.46
CA LYS A 72 -9.97 7.75 7.53
C LYS A 72 -10.65 7.76 8.88
#